data_AF-A0A1F9RAT2-F1
#
_entry.id   AF-A0A1F9RAT2-F1
#
_cell.length_a   1.000
_cell.length_b   1.000
_cell.length_c   1.000
_cell.angle_alpha   90.00
_cell.angle_beta   90.00
_cell.angle_gamma   90.00
#
_symmetry.space_group_name_H-M   'P 1'
#
loop_
_entity.id
_entity.type
_entity.pdbx_description
1 polymer ?
#
loop_
_entity_poly.entity_id
_entity_poly.type
_entity_poly.pdbx_seq_one_letter_code
_entity_poly.pdbx_strand_id
1 'polypeptide(L)'
;MTRSDQETVFFYSFAGYMLVSMLGTVLLLLGALAGMKLLFAAARLAFGAEAAYSSKTLFYDSAGFALASAGTAVLHYYLGSLLLYSGLHRRLLGACVAVAAVFCGLFFWRGALHSSLGAYAFSGLCVTLSALIGGLAALTQRPAENPWPFTAASLFR
;
A
#
# COMPACT_ATOMS: atom_id res chain seq x y z
N MET A 1 -6.19 29.88 14.03
CA MET A 1 -6.81 28.90 13.11
C MET A 1 -8.29 28.95 13.32
N THR A 2 -9.02 29.41 12.31
CA THR A 2 -10.48 29.39 12.30
C THR A 2 -10.97 27.99 11.94
N ARG A 3 -12.23 27.67 12.25
CA ARG A 3 -12.81 26.35 11.97
C ARG A 3 -12.80 25.99 10.47
N SER A 4 -12.88 26.99 9.57
CA SER A 4 -12.79 26.75 8.12
C SER A 4 -11.39 26.32 7.69
N ASP A 5 -10.33 26.78 8.36
CA ASP A 5 -8.95 26.41 8.02
C ASP A 5 -8.71 24.91 8.26
N GLN A 6 -9.30 24.34 9.32
CA GLN A 6 -9.13 22.92 9.66
C GLN A 6 -9.86 21.99 8.69
N GLU A 7 -11.06 22.37 8.24
CA GLU A 7 -11.83 21.59 7.27
C GLU A 7 -11.09 21.55 5.92
N THR A 8 -10.59 22.69 5.45
CA THR A 8 -9.82 22.78 4.21
C THR A 8 -8.53 21.95 4.27
N VAL A 9 -7.76 22.03 5.36
CA VAL A 9 -6.55 21.21 5.56
C VAL A 9 -6.88 19.71 5.57
N PHE A 10 -7.99 19.33 6.21
CA PHE A 10 -8.47 17.94 6.20
C PHE A 10 -8.82 17.46 4.79
N PHE A 11 -9.59 18.23 4.02
CA PHE A 11 -9.98 17.84 2.66
C PHE A 11 -8.77 17.65 1.74
N TYR A 12 -7.81 18.57 1.75
CA TYR A 12 -6.60 18.44 0.93
C TYR A 12 -5.71 17.29 1.39
N SER A 13 -5.53 17.12 2.71
CA SER A 13 -4.74 16.02 3.27
C SER A 13 -5.37 14.67 2.94
N PHE A 14 -6.69 14.55 3.05
CA PHE A 14 -7.42 13.34 2.71
C PHE A 14 -7.37 13.05 1.21
N ALA A 15 -7.63 14.05 0.36
CA ALA A 15 -7.57 13.88 -1.09
C ALA A 15 -6.15 13.48 -1.54
N GLY A 16 -5.12 14.14 -1.01
CA GLY A 16 -3.72 13.79 -1.26
C GLY A 16 -3.38 12.38 -0.79
N TYR A 17 -3.80 12.01 0.42
CA TYR A 17 -3.63 10.67 0.96
C TYR A 17 -4.26 9.61 0.05
N MET A 18 -5.51 9.81 -0.34
CA MET A 18 -6.24 8.89 -1.21
C MET A 18 -5.57 8.78 -2.57
N LEU A 19 -5.20 9.91 -3.19
CA LEU A 19 -4.54 9.94 -4.49
C LEU A 19 -3.23 9.14 -4.46
N VAL A 20 -2.36 9.42 -3.48
CA VAL A 20 -1.05 8.75 -3.39
C VAL A 20 -1.22 7.27 -3.00
N SER A 21 -2.20 6.94 -2.14
CA SER A 21 -2.51 5.54 -1.81
C SER A 21 -2.99 4.75 -3.03
N MET A 22 -3.87 5.33 -3.84
CA MET A 22 -4.36 4.70 -5.08
C MET A 22 -3.24 4.54 -6.11
N LEU A 23 -2.46 5.59 -6.36
CA LEU A 23 -1.33 5.55 -7.28
C LEU A 23 -0.29 4.51 -6.83
N GLY A 24 0.05 4.51 -5.54
CA GLY A 24 0.95 3.51 -4.98
C GLY A 24 0.41 2.08 -5.11
N THR A 25 -0.91 1.89 -4.95
CA THR A 25 -1.56 0.58 -5.18
C THR A 25 -1.40 0.12 -6.64
N VAL A 26 -1.56 1.02 -7.62
CA VAL A 26 -1.31 0.72 -9.04
C VAL A 26 0.14 0.29 -9.24
N LEU A 27 1.11 1.06 -8.72
CA LEU A 27 2.53 0.76 -8.85
C LEU A 27 2.89 -0.57 -8.20
N LEU A 28 2.31 -0.88 -7.04
CA LEU A 28 2.52 -2.15 -6.34
C LEU A 28 1.88 -3.33 -7.07
N LEU A 29 0.72 -3.16 -7.70
CA LEU A 29 0.14 -4.19 -8.57
C LEU A 29 1.06 -4.49 -9.76
N LEU A 30 1.54 -3.45 -10.45
CA LEU A 30 2.49 -3.59 -11.56
C LEU A 30 3.81 -4.23 -11.09
N GLY A 31 4.32 -3.80 -9.94
CA GLY A 31 5.52 -4.36 -9.32
C GLY A 31 5.35 -5.83 -8.93
N ALA A 32 4.20 -6.22 -8.38
CA ALA A 32 3.87 -7.60 -8.05
C ALA A 32 3.83 -8.49 -9.31
N LEU A 33 3.19 -8.00 -10.38
CA LEU A 33 3.15 -8.71 -11.67
C LEU A 33 4.53 -8.85 -12.30
N ALA A 34 5.34 -7.79 -12.25
CA ALA A 34 6.72 -7.82 -12.74
C ALA A 34 7.59 -8.77 -11.92
N GLY A 35 7.50 -8.72 -10.58
CA GLY A 35 8.25 -9.58 -9.66
C GLY A 35 7.89 -11.06 -9.85
N MET A 36 6.61 -11.38 -9.97
CA MET A 36 6.14 -12.73 -10.28
C MET A 36 6.74 -13.24 -11.61
N LYS A 37 6.67 -12.43 -12.68
CA LYS A 37 7.23 -12.81 -14.00
C LYS A 37 8.75 -12.97 -13.96
N LEU A 38 9.45 -12.11 -13.22
CA LEU A 38 10.90 -12.19 -13.05
C LEU A 38 11.28 -13.46 -12.28
N LEU A 39 10.56 -13.81 -11.23
CA LEU A 39 10.79 -15.04 -10.47
C LEU A 39 10.54 -16.28 -11.34
N PHE A 40 9.48 -16.26 -12.15
CA PHE A 40 9.21 -17.34 -13.12
C PHE A 40 10.34 -17.46 -14.16
N ALA A 41 10.81 -16.34 -14.72
CA ALA A 41 11.90 -16.33 -15.68
C ALA A 41 13.22 -16.85 -15.06
N ALA A 42 13.54 -16.41 -13.84
CA ALA A 42 14.72 -16.88 -13.11
C ALA A 42 14.65 -18.39 -12.81
N ALA A 43 13.48 -18.88 -12.38
CA ALA A 43 13.27 -20.31 -12.14
C ALA A 43 13.43 -21.14 -13.42
N ARG A 44 12.89 -20.64 -14.56
CA ARG A 44 13.08 -21.29 -15.86
C ARG A 44 14.55 -21.36 -16.28
N LEU A 45 15.34 -20.32 -16.00
CA LEU A 45 16.78 -20.31 -16.28
C LEU A 45 17.55 -21.26 -15.36
N ALA A 46 17.19 -21.36 -14.09
CA ALA A 46 17.91 -22.15 -13.10
C ALA A 46 17.57 -23.65 -13.14
N PHE A 47 16.29 -24.01 -13.32
CA PHE A 47 15.80 -25.38 -13.16
C PHE A 47 15.29 -26.00 -14.47
N GLY A 48 15.30 -25.25 -15.58
CA GLY A 48 14.74 -25.68 -16.85
C GLY A 48 13.23 -25.45 -16.96
N ALA A 49 12.71 -25.56 -18.18
CA ALA A 49 11.31 -25.25 -18.47
C ALA A 49 10.34 -26.21 -17.77
N GLU A 50 10.61 -27.52 -17.80
CA GLU A 50 9.71 -28.52 -17.22
C GLU A 50 9.50 -28.32 -15.71
N ALA A 51 10.58 -28.05 -14.97
CA ALA A 51 10.50 -27.79 -13.54
C ALA A 51 9.74 -26.49 -13.22
N ALA A 52 9.96 -25.42 -14.00
CA ALA A 52 9.31 -24.12 -13.79
C ALA A 52 7.79 -24.16 -14.04
N TYR A 53 7.32 -24.97 -14.99
CA TYR A 53 5.89 -25.19 -15.22
C TYR A 53 5.27 -26.19 -14.21
N SER A 54 6.06 -27.08 -13.63
CA SER A 54 5.64 -28.01 -12.57
C SER A 54 5.39 -27.28 -11.25
N SER A 55 6.20 -26.27 -10.93
CA SER A 55 5.95 -25.36 -9.81
C SER A 55 4.63 -24.63 -10.01
N LYS A 56 3.63 -25.02 -9.21
CA LYS A 56 2.28 -24.44 -9.23
C LYS A 56 2.34 -22.92 -9.25
N THR A 57 1.53 -22.30 -10.10
CA THR A 57 1.30 -20.83 -10.20
C THR A 57 1.14 -20.14 -8.84
N LEU A 58 0.60 -20.84 -7.84
CA LEU A 58 0.46 -20.37 -6.46
C LEU A 58 1.77 -19.90 -5.80
N PHE A 59 2.92 -20.51 -6.11
CA PHE A 59 4.19 -20.11 -5.49
C PHE A 59 4.72 -18.78 -6.08
N TYR A 60 4.50 -18.56 -7.36
CA TYR A 60 4.89 -17.30 -8.00
C TYR A 60 3.92 -16.17 -7.63
N ASP A 61 2.62 -16.49 -7.56
CA ASP A 61 1.59 -15.55 -7.07
C ASP A 61 1.88 -15.09 -5.63
N SER A 62 2.33 -15.99 -4.75
CA SER A 62 2.63 -15.65 -3.36
C SER A 62 3.80 -14.66 -3.24
N ALA A 63 4.81 -14.75 -4.11
CA ALA A 63 5.89 -13.77 -4.17
C ALA A 63 5.37 -12.39 -4.60
N GLY A 64 4.50 -12.35 -5.62
CA GLY A 64 3.82 -11.12 -6.03
C GLY A 64 2.99 -10.50 -4.90
N PHE A 65 2.21 -11.31 -4.19
CA PHE A 65 1.41 -10.84 -3.05
C PHE A 65 2.26 -10.41 -1.86
N ALA A 66 3.37 -11.10 -1.57
CA ALA A 66 4.29 -10.68 -0.51
C ALA A 66 4.88 -9.30 -0.81
N LEU A 67 5.30 -9.06 -2.06
CA LEU A 67 5.78 -7.76 -2.51
C LEU A 67 4.70 -6.68 -2.41
N ALA A 68 3.49 -6.97 -2.91
CA ALA A 68 2.37 -6.04 -2.83
C ALA A 68 2.04 -5.71 -1.37
N SER A 69 1.89 -6.71 -0.51
CA SER A 69 1.57 -6.54 0.91
C SER A 69 2.64 -5.77 1.66
N ALA A 70 3.91 -6.16 1.54
CA ALA A 70 5.01 -5.46 2.20
C ALA A 70 5.09 -4.00 1.72
N GLY A 71 5.02 -3.78 0.41
CA GLY A 71 5.03 -2.45 -0.18
C GLY A 71 3.82 -1.60 0.25
N THR A 72 2.62 -2.18 0.33
CA THR A 72 1.42 -1.48 0.79
C THR A 72 1.56 -1.09 2.27
N ALA A 73 2.04 -1.99 3.12
CA ALA A 73 2.25 -1.70 4.53
C ALA A 73 3.28 -0.57 4.72
N VAL A 74 4.41 -0.63 4.01
CA VAL A 74 5.42 0.43 4.03
C VAL A 74 4.84 1.74 3.53
N LEU A 75 4.16 1.76 2.38
CA LEU A 75 3.56 2.96 1.82
C LEU A 75 2.59 3.63 2.80
N HIS A 76 1.66 2.86 3.37
CA HIS A 76 0.67 3.40 4.31
C HIS A 76 1.30 3.83 5.64
N TYR A 77 2.37 3.15 6.08
CA TYR A 77 3.16 3.61 7.22
C TYR A 77 3.78 4.99 6.94
N TYR A 78 4.49 5.16 5.82
CA TYR A 78 5.11 6.44 5.47
C TYR A 78 4.07 7.55 5.26
N LEU A 79 2.97 7.28 4.55
CA LEU A 79 1.91 8.27 4.34
C LEU A 79 1.21 8.67 5.64
N GLY A 80 0.89 7.70 6.50
CA GLY A 80 0.32 7.98 7.82
C GLY A 80 1.26 8.80 8.70
N SER A 81 2.56 8.48 8.67
CA SER A 81 3.60 9.22 9.39
C SER A 81 3.73 10.66 8.91
N LEU A 82 3.56 10.89 7.60
CA LEU A 82 3.60 12.23 7.02
C LEU A 82 2.41 13.09 7.49
N LEU A 83 1.21 12.52 7.51
CA LEU A 83 -0.02 13.24 7.90
C LEU A 83 -0.18 13.44 9.40
N LEU A 84 0.53 12.69 10.22
CA LEU A 84 0.62 13.03 11.65
C LEU A 84 1.32 14.38 11.87
N TYR A 85 2.24 14.78 11.00
CA TYR A 85 2.92 16.07 11.10
C TYR A 85 2.07 17.27 10.66
N SER A 86 1.05 17.07 9.82
CA SER A 86 0.15 18.15 9.40
C SER A 86 -0.84 18.57 10.50
N GLY A 87 -0.75 17.96 11.70
CA GLY A 87 -1.61 18.28 12.85
C GLY A 87 -2.97 17.60 12.80
N LEU A 88 -3.17 16.67 11.86
CA LEU A 88 -4.41 15.92 11.70
C LEU A 88 -4.64 15.01 12.92
N HIS A 89 -5.82 15.08 13.54
CA HIS A 89 -6.13 14.25 14.70
C HIS A 89 -6.05 12.76 14.36
N ARG A 90 -5.41 11.98 15.24
CA ARG A 90 -5.20 10.52 15.06
C ARG A 90 -6.48 9.76 14.70
N ARG A 91 -7.64 10.16 15.26
CA ARG A 91 -8.94 9.55 14.96
C ARG A 91 -9.37 9.77 13.51
N LEU A 92 -9.23 10.99 13.01
CA LEU A 92 -9.56 11.34 11.63
C LEU A 92 -8.62 10.63 10.66
N LEU A 93 -7.31 10.63 10.96
CA LEU A 93 -6.33 9.91 10.16
C LEU A 93 -6.61 8.40 10.15
N GLY A 94 -7.05 7.82 11.27
CA GLY A 94 -7.52 6.43 11.32
C GLY A 94 -8.71 6.14 10.41
N ALA A 95 -9.69 7.05 10.34
CA ALA A 95 -10.77 6.93 9.38
C ALA A 95 -10.28 7.03 7.93
N CYS A 96 -9.35 7.96 7.63
CA CYS A 96 -8.74 8.08 6.32
C CYS A 96 -7.98 6.80 5.91
N VAL A 97 -7.21 6.22 6.84
CA VAL A 97 -6.50 4.94 6.65
C VAL A 97 -7.50 3.83 6.36
N ALA A 98 -8.57 3.70 7.13
CA ALA A 98 -9.56 2.64 6.94
C ALA A 98 -10.26 2.74 5.58
N VAL A 99 -10.68 3.95 5.19
CA VAL A 99 -11.28 4.20 3.88
C VAL A 99 -10.29 3.87 2.77
N ALA A 100 -9.07 4.42 2.82
CA ALA A 100 -8.05 4.15 1.81
C ALA A 100 -7.73 2.65 1.72
N ALA A 101 -7.60 1.95 2.84
CA ALA A 101 -7.30 0.52 2.85
C ALA A 101 -8.35 -0.30 2.10
N VAL A 102 -9.64 -0.02 2.31
CA VAL A 102 -10.74 -0.67 1.59
C VAL A 102 -10.67 -0.36 0.10
N PHE A 103 -10.49 0.90 -0.27
CA PHE A 103 -10.37 1.29 -1.68
C PHE A 103 -9.13 0.69 -2.35
N CYS A 104 -7.98 0.65 -1.67
CA CYS A 104 -6.75 0.03 -2.16
C CYS A 104 -6.99 -1.45 -2.42
N GLY A 105 -7.60 -2.16 -1.46
CA GLY A 105 -7.92 -3.57 -1.59
C GLY A 105 -8.90 -3.88 -2.72
N LEU A 106 -9.99 -3.12 -2.83
CA LEU A 106 -10.97 -3.27 -3.91
C LEU A 106 -10.34 -2.98 -5.28
N PHE A 107 -9.55 -1.92 -5.38
CA PHE A 107 -8.87 -1.54 -6.62
C PHE A 107 -7.84 -2.58 -7.03
N PHE A 108 -7.01 -3.05 -6.08
CA PHE A 108 -6.03 -4.10 -6.33
C PHE A 108 -6.72 -5.40 -6.76
N TRP A 109 -7.78 -5.81 -6.07
CA TRP A 109 -8.54 -7.01 -6.43
C TRP A 109 -9.13 -6.90 -7.84
N ARG A 110 -9.72 -5.74 -8.17
CA ARG A 110 -10.28 -5.50 -9.50
C ARG A 110 -9.22 -5.55 -10.59
N GLY A 111 -8.03 -5.01 -10.33
CA GLY A 111 -6.88 -5.09 -11.24
C GLY A 111 -6.31 -6.50 -11.35
N ALA A 112 -6.20 -7.22 -10.23
CA ALA A 112 -5.69 -8.59 -10.17
C ALA A 112 -6.60 -9.58 -10.91
N LEU A 113 -7.93 -9.39 -10.88
CA LEU A 113 -8.89 -10.21 -11.64
C LEU A 113 -8.61 -10.23 -13.14
N HIS A 114 -8.12 -9.11 -13.70
CA HIS A 114 -7.80 -8.99 -15.13
C HIS A 114 -6.34 -9.31 -15.44
N SER A 115 -5.62 -9.90 -14.49
CA SER A 115 -4.19 -10.19 -14.60
C SER A 115 -3.92 -11.69 -14.62
N SER A 116 -2.65 -12.06 -14.70
CA SER A 116 -2.20 -13.46 -14.65
C SER A 116 -2.13 -14.05 -13.23
N LEU A 117 -2.53 -13.30 -12.19
CA LEU A 117 -2.53 -13.78 -10.80
C LEU A 117 -3.66 -14.78 -10.59
N GLY A 118 -3.33 -16.06 -10.36
CA GLY A 118 -4.31 -17.13 -10.18
C GLY A 118 -5.05 -17.09 -8.85
N ALA A 119 -4.40 -16.65 -7.77
CA ALA A 119 -4.99 -16.51 -6.43
C ALA A 119 -5.57 -15.09 -6.15
N TYR A 120 -6.03 -14.39 -7.19
CA TYR A 120 -6.53 -13.01 -7.09
C TYR A 120 -7.70 -12.82 -6.11
N ALA A 121 -8.49 -13.85 -5.81
CA ALA A 121 -9.64 -13.76 -4.91
C ALA A 121 -9.29 -13.26 -3.49
N PHE A 122 -8.07 -13.55 -3.01
CA PHE A 122 -7.60 -13.11 -1.69
C PHE A 122 -6.74 -11.83 -1.75
N SER A 123 -6.36 -11.39 -2.95
CA SER A 123 -5.41 -10.29 -3.14
C SER A 123 -5.87 -8.96 -2.54
N GLY A 124 -7.16 -8.62 -2.70
CA GLY A 124 -7.72 -7.40 -2.13
C GLY A 124 -7.74 -7.41 -0.61
N LEU A 125 -7.97 -8.58 0.01
CA LEU A 125 -7.93 -8.73 1.45
C LEU A 125 -6.49 -8.53 1.98
N CYS A 126 -5.50 -9.16 1.33
CA CYS A 126 -4.09 -8.99 1.67
C CYS A 126 -3.66 -7.52 1.64
N VAL A 127 -4.05 -6.79 0.58
CA VAL A 127 -3.73 -5.34 0.45
C VAL A 127 -4.49 -4.52 1.49
N THR A 128 -5.77 -4.79 1.72
CA THR A 128 -6.56 -4.10 2.76
C THR A 128 -5.92 -4.24 4.13
N LEU A 129 -5.58 -5.47 4.53
CA LEU A 129 -4.96 -5.74 5.81
C LEU A 129 -3.57 -5.11 5.90
N SER A 130 -2.79 -5.14 4.82
CA SER A 130 -1.45 -4.52 4.80
C SER A 130 -1.53 -3.01 4.96
N ALA A 131 -2.48 -2.36 4.28
CA ALA A 131 -2.72 -0.92 4.41
C ALA A 131 -3.14 -0.55 5.84
N LEU A 132 -4.02 -1.35 6.45
CA LEU A 132 -4.41 -1.18 7.85
C LEU A 132 -3.22 -1.35 8.79
N ILE A 133 -2.41 -2.41 8.64
CA ILE A 133 -1.24 -2.65 9.49
C ILE A 133 -0.27 -1.47 9.40
N GLY A 134 0.08 -1.04 8.18
CA GLY A 134 0.99 0.08 7.98
C GLY A 134 0.46 1.40 8.52
N GLY A 135 -0.78 1.73 8.17
CA GLY A 135 -1.40 2.99 8.61
C GLY A 135 -1.66 3.04 10.12
N LEU A 136 -2.09 1.94 10.73
CA LEU A 136 -2.28 1.86 12.18
C LEU A 136 -0.93 1.91 12.92
N ALA A 137 0.12 1.28 12.39
CA ALA A 137 1.47 1.40 12.95
C ALA A 137 1.95 2.85 12.95
N ALA A 138 1.66 3.61 11.88
CA ALA A 138 1.96 5.04 11.86
C ALA A 138 1.17 5.79 12.94
N LEU A 139 -0.10 5.46 13.17
CA LEU A 139 -0.93 6.11 14.19
C LEU A 139 -0.48 5.84 15.63
N THR A 140 0.16 4.71 15.90
CA THR A 140 0.63 4.34 17.25
C THR A 140 2.08 4.73 17.51
N GLN A 141 2.83 5.12 16.48
CA GLN A 141 4.23 5.50 16.62
C GLN A 141 4.44 6.70 17.57
N ARG A 142 5.62 6.73 18.18
CA ARG A 142 6.08 7.88 18.96
C ARG A 142 6.61 8.97 18.03
N PRO A 143 6.55 10.26 18.40
CA PRO A 143 7.07 11.34 17.55
C PRO A 143 8.54 11.19 17.14
N ALA A 144 9.36 10.54 17.98
CA ALA A 144 10.78 10.28 17.72
C ALA A 144 11.03 9.14 16.72
N GLU A 145 10.03 8.31 16.44
CA GLU A 145 10.11 7.16 15.52
C GLU A 145 9.66 7.52 14.10
N ASN A 146 9.20 8.76 13.88
CA ASN A 146 8.70 9.17 12.58
C ASN A 146 9.86 9.23 11.56
N PRO A 147 9.76 8.52 10.42
CA PRO A 147 10.85 8.46 9.46
C PRO A 147 11.03 9.76 8.66
N TRP A 148 10.08 10.69 8.71
CA TRP A 148 10.17 11.96 7.99
C TRP A 148 10.99 13.00 8.76
N PRO A 149 11.87 13.76 8.07
CA PRO A 149 12.56 14.87 8.71
C PRO A 149 11.55 15.96 9.11
N PHE A 150 11.84 16.71 10.18
CA PHE A 150 10.98 17.82 10.62
C PHE A 150 10.75 18.88 9.52
N THR A 151 11.65 19.00 8.56
CA THR A 151 11.51 19.88 7.39
C THR A 151 10.39 19.45 6.45
N ALA A 152 10.04 18.15 6.39
CA ALA A 152 8.91 17.70 5.59
C ALA A 152 7.59 18.27 6.12
N ALA A 153 7.49 18.55 7.44
CA ALA A 153 6.30 19.12 8.05
C ALA A 153 5.97 20.53 7.53
N SER A 154 6.96 21.29 7.03
CA SER A 154 6.69 22.64 6.49
C SER A 154 6.00 22.63 5.13
N LEU A 155 6.02 21.49 4.42
CA LEU A 155 5.34 21.36 3.11
C LEU A 155 3.82 21.13 3.25
N PHE A 156 3.33 20.84 4.45
CA PHE A 156 1.94 20.47 4.73
C PHE A 156 1.27 21.35 5.79
N ARG A 157 1.85 22.53 6.06
CA ARG A 157 1.29 23.56 6.96
C ARG A 157 0.57 24.65 6.19
#